data_AF-A0A927UC04-F1
#
_entry.id   AF-A0A927UC04-F1
#
_cell.length_a   1.000
_cell.length_b   1.000
_cell.length_c   1.000
_cell.angle_alpha   90.00
_cell.angle_beta   90.00
_cell.angle_gamma   90.00
#
_symmetry.space_group_name_H-M   'P 1'
#
loop_
_entity.id
_entity.type
_entity.pdbx_description
1 polymer ?
#
loop_
_entity_poly.entity_id
_entity_poly.type
_entity_poly.pdbx_seq_one_letter_code
_entity_poly.pdbx_strand_id
1 'polypeptide(L)'
;MADKSGIYSLGGFAYQILVLALYIPKMQAGDYVSFETIDDVETSLKQEDLDDIDNLLNEVLTNKRVSIQAKKTDISDAKAKKIVKNWMLSEIENNNVDKYLLVTDRKDVDANIIKNVSESIVADEILKAKEKATSINMRLKEYKFTKKALEQLCRKVKNKSDFMLIDNIEDDIYKAYDRFFISTSVYKITYVERIRQFLSAIAFEVLKSVLAGDSYVLKYEDVGKLQNQIIISITDNHFEPSYSQFKKLNKINLADLVISNSREYKQLCECDLDEGAIKRHLIYGEYYTNCRFGYYEAGKQVLVDDIETTAYENFCDAKDKLQHSNADTPRNRLDNTKSLPNDYARNEHIKYGVCIGLTKDNVDIDLQISWKD
;
A
#
# COMPACT_ATOMS: atom_id res chain seq x y z
N MET A 1 5.14 -14.89 9.30
CA MET A 1 6.35 -14.26 8.73
C MET A 1 5.89 -13.27 7.69
N ALA A 2 6.35 -12.02 7.74
CA ALA A 2 5.76 -10.91 7.02
C ALA A 2 5.98 -11.04 5.50
N ASP A 3 4.87 -11.19 4.76
CA ASP A 3 4.83 -10.92 3.33
C ASP A 3 5.22 -9.44 3.11
N LYS A 4 6.29 -9.22 2.35
CA LYS A 4 6.85 -7.89 2.04
C LYS A 4 6.32 -7.34 0.71
N SER A 5 5.27 -7.92 0.15
CA SER A 5 4.61 -7.40 -1.04
C SER A 5 3.66 -6.23 -0.72
N GLY A 6 3.42 -5.35 -1.68
CA GLY A 6 2.54 -4.18 -1.53
C GLY A 6 3.25 -2.92 -1.01
N ILE A 7 2.61 -2.17 -0.09
CA ILE A 7 3.13 -0.89 0.45
C ILE A 7 4.58 -1.00 0.93
N TYR A 8 4.96 -2.16 1.47
CA TYR A 8 6.29 -2.40 2.03
C TYR A 8 7.41 -2.48 0.98
N SER A 9 7.09 -2.52 -0.32
CA SER A 9 8.08 -2.54 -1.41
C SER A 9 8.54 -1.16 -1.88
N LEU A 10 7.87 -0.06 -1.48
CA LEU A 10 8.10 1.29 -2.01
C LEU A 10 8.90 2.18 -1.04
N GLY A 11 10.11 1.73 -0.67
CA GLY A 11 11.17 2.55 -0.07
C GLY A 11 10.72 3.75 0.79
N GLY A 12 10.90 4.95 0.24
CA GLY A 12 10.63 6.23 0.89
C GLY A 12 9.19 6.73 0.71
N PHE A 13 8.54 6.38 -0.40
CA PHE A 13 7.14 6.74 -0.67
C PHE A 13 6.18 6.05 0.30
N ALA A 14 6.40 4.77 0.55
CA ALA A 14 5.69 3.97 1.53
C ALA A 14 5.74 4.60 2.93
N TYR A 15 6.92 5.07 3.34
CA TYR A 15 7.09 5.69 4.66
C TYR A 15 6.20 6.92 4.81
N GLN A 16 6.06 7.73 3.77
CA GLN A 16 5.21 8.92 3.81
C GLN A 16 3.73 8.57 3.91
N ILE A 17 3.27 7.53 3.21
CA ILE A 17 1.90 7.01 3.35
C ILE A 17 1.65 6.46 4.76
N LEU A 18 2.62 5.73 5.33
CA LEU A 18 2.53 5.23 6.70
C LEU A 18 2.46 6.38 7.71
N VAL A 19 3.22 7.46 7.51
CA VAL A 19 3.13 8.66 8.35
C VAL A 19 1.75 9.28 8.24
N LEU A 20 1.20 9.45 7.04
CA LEU A 20 -0.18 9.93 6.84
C LEU A 20 -1.18 9.04 7.61
N ALA A 21 -1.06 7.72 7.45
CA ALA A 21 -1.95 6.75 8.07
C ALA A 21 -1.90 6.77 9.60
N LEU A 22 -0.77 7.14 10.21
CA LEU A 22 -0.65 7.29 11.67
C LEU A 22 -1.51 8.44 12.24
N TYR A 23 -1.90 9.40 11.41
CA TYR A 23 -2.77 10.52 11.83
C TYR A 23 -4.26 10.25 11.60
N ILE A 24 -4.63 9.36 10.69
CA ILE A 24 -6.03 9.01 10.40
C ILE A 24 -6.83 8.61 11.67
N PRO A 25 -6.37 7.72 12.57
CA PRO A 25 -7.16 7.34 13.75
C PRO A 25 -7.32 8.47 14.78
N LYS A 26 -6.62 9.60 14.60
CA LYS A 26 -6.70 10.79 15.46
C LYS A 26 -7.70 11.83 14.96
N MET A 27 -8.28 11.63 13.78
CA MET A 27 -9.23 12.54 13.17
C MET A 27 -10.54 12.62 13.97
N GLN A 28 -11.15 13.80 13.96
CA GLN A 28 -12.46 14.11 14.53
C GLN A 28 -13.43 14.54 13.41
N ALA A 29 -14.72 14.65 13.73
CA ALA A 29 -15.71 15.10 12.77
C ALA A 29 -15.35 16.48 12.19
N GLY A 30 -15.36 16.59 10.85
CA GLY A 30 -14.91 17.79 10.12
C GLY A 30 -13.42 17.80 9.74
N ASP A 31 -12.61 16.89 10.27
CA ASP A 31 -11.19 16.78 9.90
C ASP A 31 -11.00 16.14 8.51
N TYR A 32 -9.88 16.47 7.88
CA TYR A 32 -9.40 15.76 6.69
C TYR A 32 -7.89 15.60 6.70
N VAL A 33 -7.40 14.57 6.03
CA VAL A 33 -5.99 14.44 5.67
C VAL A 33 -5.85 14.50 4.16
N SER A 34 -4.77 15.07 3.68
CA SER A 34 -4.43 15.12 2.25
C SER A 34 -2.98 14.76 1.99
N PHE A 35 -2.74 14.30 0.77
CA PHE A 35 -1.43 13.90 0.28
C PHE A 35 -1.22 14.52 -1.09
N GLU A 36 -0.18 15.33 -1.24
CA GLU A 36 0.08 16.07 -2.48
C GLU A 36 1.57 16.18 -2.81
N THR A 37 1.86 16.38 -4.09
CA THR A 37 3.18 16.74 -4.60
C THR A 37 3.31 18.25 -4.63
N ILE A 38 4.29 18.82 -3.92
CA ILE A 38 4.47 20.29 -3.87
C ILE A 38 5.30 20.80 -5.05
N ASP A 39 6.09 19.95 -5.70
CA ASP A 39 6.66 20.24 -7.02
C ASP A 39 5.86 19.47 -8.07
N ASP A 40 5.66 20.09 -9.24
CA ASP A 40 5.25 19.34 -10.43
C ASP A 40 6.33 18.31 -10.73
N VAL A 41 6.05 17.06 -10.40
CA VAL A 41 6.76 15.95 -11.02
C VAL A 41 6.26 15.90 -12.46
N GLU A 42 7.17 15.64 -13.42
CA GLU A 42 6.82 15.57 -14.84
C GLU A 42 5.49 14.84 -15.05
N THR A 43 4.66 15.35 -15.96
CA THR A 43 3.29 14.92 -16.32
C THR A 43 3.15 13.45 -16.78
N SER A 44 4.18 12.63 -16.56
CA SER A 44 4.23 11.19 -16.83
C SER A 44 4.95 10.43 -15.72
N LEU A 45 4.60 10.68 -14.46
CA LEU A 45 5.02 9.86 -13.32
C LEU A 45 4.67 8.39 -13.56
N LYS A 46 5.67 7.52 -13.57
CA LYS A 46 5.44 6.06 -13.58
C LYS A 46 5.57 5.51 -12.16
N GLN A 47 5.01 4.32 -11.95
CA GLN A 47 5.11 3.62 -10.66
C GLN A 47 6.57 3.38 -10.25
N GLU A 48 7.47 3.24 -11.21
CA GLU A 48 8.92 3.04 -11.01
C GLU A 48 9.62 4.29 -10.45
N ASP A 49 9.06 5.50 -10.66
CA ASP A 49 9.67 6.77 -10.28
C ASP A 49 9.27 7.21 -8.85
N LEU A 50 8.35 6.49 -8.20
CA LEU A 50 7.72 6.91 -6.94
C LEU A 50 8.70 7.01 -5.77
N ASP A 51 9.72 6.14 -5.73
CA ASP A 51 10.72 6.13 -4.67
C ASP A 51 11.70 7.31 -4.73
N ASP A 52 11.82 7.95 -5.89
CA ASP A 52 12.68 9.12 -6.11
C ASP A 52 11.94 10.45 -5.84
N ILE A 53 10.64 10.42 -5.50
CA ILE A 53 9.86 11.63 -5.24
C ILE A 53 10.17 12.21 -3.85
N ASP A 54 11.08 13.18 -3.83
CA ASP A 54 11.55 13.83 -2.61
C ASP A 54 10.72 15.09 -2.21
N ASN A 55 9.61 15.38 -2.88
CA ASN A 55 8.84 16.63 -2.76
C ASN A 55 7.39 16.47 -2.29
N LEU A 56 7.07 15.30 -1.77
CA LEU A 56 5.75 15.00 -1.25
C LEU A 56 5.52 15.65 0.10
N LEU A 57 4.29 16.12 0.31
CA LEU A 57 3.83 16.66 1.57
C LEU A 57 2.47 16.07 1.94
N ASN A 58 2.41 15.70 3.21
CA ASN A 58 1.19 15.28 3.86
C ASN A 58 0.63 16.51 4.55
N GLU A 59 -0.61 16.89 4.27
CA GLU A 59 -1.31 17.85 5.12
C GLU A 59 -2.33 17.13 5.98
N VAL A 60 -2.32 17.47 7.27
CA VAL A 60 -3.26 16.96 8.25
C VAL A 60 -4.03 18.16 8.78
N LEU A 61 -5.28 18.32 8.35
CA LEU A 61 -6.19 19.30 8.93
C LEU A 61 -6.98 18.63 10.05
N THR A 62 -6.60 18.97 11.28
CA THR A 62 -7.42 18.73 12.47
C THR A 62 -7.99 20.06 12.96
N ASN A 63 -8.25 20.20 14.26
CA ASN A 63 -8.38 21.49 14.98
C ASN A 63 -7.25 22.50 14.67
N LYS A 64 -6.13 22.04 14.09
CA LYS A 64 -5.01 22.83 13.55
C LYS A 64 -4.57 22.27 12.20
N ARG A 65 -4.11 23.14 11.30
CA ARG A 65 -3.49 22.75 10.02
C ARG A 65 -2.02 22.43 10.23
N VAL A 66 -1.66 21.15 10.10
CA VAL A 66 -0.29 20.68 10.22
C VAL A 66 0.20 20.21 8.86
N SER A 67 1.31 20.80 8.40
CA SER A 67 1.99 20.40 7.18
C SER A 67 3.17 19.51 7.54
N ILE A 68 3.16 18.26 7.08
CA ILE A 68 4.06 17.19 7.47
C ILE A 68 4.92 16.79 6.28
N GLN A 69 6.24 16.81 6.45
CA GLN A 69 7.18 16.28 5.47
C GLN A 69 7.95 15.11 6.09
N ALA A 70 7.73 13.91 5.56
CA ALA A 70 8.30 12.68 6.09
C ALA A 70 9.49 12.20 5.24
N LYS A 71 10.58 11.80 5.90
CA LYS A 71 11.85 11.41 5.27
C LYS A 71 12.44 10.17 5.91
N LYS A 72 12.67 9.14 5.09
CA LYS A 72 13.38 7.90 5.46
C LYS A 72 14.89 7.95 5.19
N THR A 73 15.31 8.84 4.29
CA THR A 73 16.72 9.03 3.91
C THR A 73 17.40 10.08 4.80
N ASP A 74 18.73 10.08 4.80
CA ASP A 74 19.55 11.15 5.39
C ASP A 74 19.06 12.53 4.97
N ILE A 75 19.06 13.46 5.91
CA ILE A 75 18.68 14.86 5.70
C ILE A 75 19.95 15.68 5.80
N SER A 76 20.53 16.04 4.65
CA SER A 76 21.64 16.98 4.57
C SER A 76 21.16 18.43 4.65
N ASP A 77 22.07 19.38 4.85
CA ASP A 77 21.77 20.83 4.83
C ASP A 77 21.05 21.26 3.54
N ALA A 78 21.41 20.65 2.40
CA ALA A 78 20.74 20.90 1.12
C ALA A 78 19.27 20.44 1.15
N LYS A 79 19.00 19.25 1.70
CA LYS A 79 17.64 18.73 1.86
C LYS A 79 16.84 19.55 2.89
N ALA A 80 17.47 19.96 3.99
CA ALA A 80 16.85 20.84 4.98
C ALA A 80 16.43 22.19 4.39
N LYS A 81 17.30 22.81 3.57
CA LYS A 81 16.94 24.02 2.80
C LYS A 81 15.77 23.77 1.87
N LYS A 82 15.72 22.63 1.19
CA LYS A 82 14.61 22.25 0.30
C LYS A 82 13.30 22.12 1.08
N ILE A 83 13.31 21.42 2.23
CA ILE A 83 12.15 21.29 3.13
C ILE A 83 11.63 22.67 3.55
N VAL A 84 12.52 23.57 3.98
CA VAL A 84 12.14 24.94 4.36
C VAL A 84 11.49 25.69 3.19
N LYS A 85 12.01 25.55 1.97
CA LYS A 85 11.41 26.15 0.77
C LYS A 85 10.03 25.57 0.46
N ASN A 86 9.85 24.25 0.57
CA ASN A 86 8.54 23.60 0.39
C ASN A 86 7.52 24.18 1.38
N TRP A 87 7.91 24.34 2.64
CA TRP A 87 7.05 24.92 3.66
C TRP A 87 6.80 26.43 3.46
N MET A 88 7.78 27.19 2.96
CA MET A 88 7.55 28.59 2.56
C MET A 88 6.50 28.71 1.47
N LEU A 89 6.54 27.82 0.48
CA LEU A 89 5.57 27.79 -0.61
C LEU A 89 4.18 27.45 -0.09
N SER A 90 4.07 26.39 0.73
CA SER A 90 2.84 26.04 1.44
C SER A 90 2.32 27.19 2.30
N GLU A 91 3.16 27.92 3.05
CA GLU A 91 2.74 29.07 3.85
C GLU A 91 2.10 30.18 2.99
N ILE A 92 2.60 30.40 1.78
CA ILE A 92 2.06 31.40 0.85
C ILE A 92 0.71 30.94 0.28
N GLU A 93 0.65 29.69 -0.20
CA GLU A 93 -0.52 29.14 -0.87
C GLU A 93 -1.67 28.90 0.11
N ASN A 94 -1.36 28.61 1.37
CA ASN A 94 -2.33 28.13 2.34
C ASN A 94 -2.57 29.03 3.56
N ASN A 95 -1.76 30.09 3.76
CA ASN A 95 -1.77 31.21 4.75
C ASN A 95 -2.16 30.95 6.23
N ASN A 96 -2.60 29.73 6.57
CA ASN A 96 -3.18 29.31 7.84
C ASN A 96 -2.58 27.98 8.31
N VAL A 97 -1.32 27.69 7.95
CA VAL A 97 -0.61 26.53 8.51
C VAL A 97 -0.18 26.84 9.94
N ASP A 98 -0.66 26.09 10.91
CA ASP A 98 -0.35 26.29 12.33
C ASP A 98 1.03 25.75 12.70
N LYS A 99 1.42 24.63 12.09
CA LYS A 99 2.64 23.89 12.41
C LYS A 99 3.23 23.19 11.18
N TYR A 100 4.54 23.24 11.07
CA TYR A 100 5.30 22.42 10.13
C TYR A 100 6.01 21.30 10.89
N LEU A 101 5.97 20.07 10.38
CA LEU A 101 6.54 18.92 11.06
C LEU A 101 7.46 18.15 10.12
N LEU A 102 8.74 18.02 10.50
CA LEU A 102 9.66 17.08 9.88
C LEU A 102 9.56 15.75 10.62
N VAL A 103 9.24 14.67 9.91
CA VAL A 103 9.14 13.31 10.47
C VAL A 103 10.23 12.43 9.86
N THR A 104 10.95 11.66 10.68
CA THR A 104 11.95 10.71 10.20
C THR A 104 12.09 9.51 11.11
N ASP A 105 12.65 8.40 10.62
CA ASP A 105 13.08 7.23 11.40
C ASP A 105 14.60 7.25 11.69
N ARG A 106 15.30 8.29 11.23
CA ARG A 106 16.76 8.42 11.32
C ARG A 106 17.19 9.09 12.62
N LYS A 107 17.73 8.28 13.53
CA LYS A 107 18.24 8.71 14.85
C LYS A 107 19.46 9.64 14.77
N ASP A 108 20.18 9.61 13.66
CA ASP A 108 21.38 10.39 13.38
C ASP A 108 21.09 11.82 12.88
N VAL A 109 19.82 12.15 12.59
CA VAL A 109 19.42 13.50 12.18
C VAL A 109 19.33 14.43 13.39
N ASP A 110 19.98 15.60 13.29
CA ASP A 110 19.83 16.68 14.28
C ASP A 110 18.39 17.22 14.27
N ALA A 111 17.72 17.18 15.43
CA ALA A 111 16.38 17.73 15.61
C ALA A 111 16.30 19.25 15.31
N ASN A 112 17.43 19.96 15.39
CA ASN A 112 17.53 21.39 15.07
C ASN A 112 17.89 21.66 13.60
N ILE A 113 18.02 20.65 12.74
CA ILE A 113 18.49 20.82 11.36
C ILE A 113 17.70 21.88 10.58
N ILE A 114 16.38 21.95 10.78
CA ILE A 114 15.54 22.98 10.16
C ILE A 114 15.75 24.36 10.81
N LYS A 115 15.89 24.41 12.14
CA LYS A 115 16.14 25.67 12.86
C LYS A 115 17.50 26.28 12.48
N ASN A 116 18.47 25.45 12.10
CA ASN A 116 19.83 25.84 11.71
C ASN A 116 19.91 26.35 10.26
N VAL A 117 18.88 26.18 9.43
CA VAL A 117 18.86 26.71 8.06
C VAL A 117 18.97 28.24 8.03
N SER A 118 19.96 28.78 7.34
CA SER A 118 20.17 30.24 7.24
C SER A 118 19.12 30.92 6.36
N GLU A 119 18.38 31.89 6.92
CA GLU A 119 17.37 32.67 6.21
C GLU A 119 17.96 33.45 5.03
N SER A 120 19.12 34.09 5.23
CA SER A 120 19.77 34.88 4.17
C SER A 120 20.22 34.00 3.02
N ILE A 121 20.79 32.81 3.30
CA ILE A 121 21.23 31.88 2.25
C ILE A 121 20.03 31.42 1.42
N VAL A 122 18.93 31.03 2.08
CA VAL A 122 17.69 30.62 1.40
C VAL A 122 17.14 31.75 0.53
N ALA A 123 17.05 32.96 1.06
CA ALA A 123 16.56 34.12 0.31
C ALA A 123 17.44 34.46 -0.90
N ASP A 124 18.77 34.40 -0.75
CA ASP A 124 19.72 34.63 -1.84
C ASP A 124 19.62 33.56 -2.93
N GLU A 125 19.46 32.29 -2.57
CA GLU A 125 19.25 31.18 -3.52
C GLU A 125 17.98 31.39 -4.36
N ILE A 126 16.86 31.78 -3.72
CA ILE A 126 15.60 32.05 -4.41
C ILE A 126 15.77 33.23 -5.38
N LEU A 127 16.33 34.36 -4.93
CA LEU A 127 16.48 35.55 -5.78
C LEU A 127 17.43 35.32 -6.96
N LYS A 128 18.50 34.54 -6.75
CA LYS A 128 19.50 34.21 -7.79
C LYS A 128 19.06 33.09 -8.73
N ALA A 129 17.92 32.45 -8.49
CA ALA A 129 17.44 31.36 -9.32
C ALA A 129 17.34 31.76 -10.80
N LYS A 130 17.95 30.93 -11.65
CA LYS A 130 17.92 31.00 -13.13
C LYS A 130 17.49 29.66 -13.75
N GLU A 131 16.94 28.77 -12.93
CA GLU A 131 16.56 27.40 -13.29
C GLU A 131 15.27 27.37 -14.14
N LYS A 132 14.85 26.17 -14.57
CA LYS A 132 13.53 25.96 -15.22
C LYS A 132 12.43 26.54 -14.33
N ALA A 133 11.38 27.11 -14.94
CA ALA A 133 10.25 27.75 -14.25
C ALA A 133 9.57 26.86 -13.19
N THR A 134 9.66 25.54 -13.36
CA THR A 134 9.07 24.53 -12.47
C THR A 134 9.87 24.26 -11.19
N SER A 135 11.07 24.82 -11.01
CA SER A 135 11.81 24.60 -9.76
C SER A 135 11.20 25.39 -8.60
N ILE A 136 11.24 24.84 -7.39
CA ILE A 136 10.70 25.52 -6.21
C ILE A 136 11.27 26.94 -5.99
N ASN A 137 12.55 27.14 -6.34
CA ASN A 137 13.16 28.47 -6.26
C ASN A 137 12.49 29.45 -7.21
N MET A 138 12.16 29.00 -8.43
CA MET A 138 11.46 29.83 -9.42
C MET A 138 10.02 30.12 -8.98
N ARG A 139 9.28 29.13 -8.49
CA ARG A 139 7.92 29.35 -7.94
C ARG A 139 7.91 30.36 -6.80
N LEU A 140 8.82 30.24 -5.84
CA LEU A 140 8.95 31.23 -4.74
C LEU A 140 9.34 32.62 -5.27
N LYS A 141 10.13 32.68 -6.34
CA LYS A 141 10.56 33.94 -6.98
C LYS A 141 9.42 34.62 -7.76
N GLU A 142 8.46 33.87 -8.30
CA GLU A 142 7.29 34.42 -9.01
C GLU A 142 6.41 35.33 -8.15
N TYR A 143 6.41 35.11 -6.82
CA TYR A 143 5.74 35.99 -5.86
C TYR A 143 6.43 37.35 -5.67
N LYS A 144 7.60 37.59 -6.29
CA LYS A 144 8.31 38.89 -6.33
C LYS A 144 8.59 39.52 -4.96
N PHE A 145 8.82 38.69 -3.95
CA PHE A 145 9.20 39.16 -2.62
C PHE A 145 10.57 39.84 -2.61
N THR A 146 10.73 40.83 -1.72
CA THR A 146 12.07 41.37 -1.41
C THR A 146 12.89 40.35 -0.61
N LYS A 147 14.23 40.50 -0.59
CA LYS A 147 15.10 39.66 0.24
C LYS A 147 14.63 39.62 1.70
N LYS A 148 14.32 40.79 2.27
CA LYS A 148 13.83 40.92 3.65
C LYS A 148 12.51 40.18 3.87
N ALA A 149 11.59 40.23 2.91
CA ALA A 149 10.32 39.51 3.00
C ALA A 149 10.52 37.98 2.93
N LEU A 150 11.43 37.50 2.07
CA LEU A 150 11.79 36.07 2.01
C LEU A 150 12.44 35.60 3.32
N GLU A 151 13.34 36.38 3.90
CA GLU A 151 13.96 36.07 5.19
C GLU A 151 12.92 36.00 6.32
N GLN A 152 11.95 36.92 6.32
CA GLN A 152 10.84 36.91 7.28
C GLN A 152 9.94 35.70 7.11
N LEU A 153 9.62 35.31 5.87
CA LEU A 153 8.83 34.12 5.57
C LEU A 153 9.56 32.84 6.00
N CYS A 154 10.84 32.72 5.67
CA CYS A 154 11.70 31.62 6.11
C CYS A 154 11.71 31.52 7.63
N ARG A 155 11.90 32.65 8.33
CA ARG A 155 11.86 32.71 9.80
C ARG A 155 10.48 32.31 10.35
N LYS A 156 9.38 32.75 9.74
CA LYS A 156 8.01 32.40 10.15
C LYS A 156 7.81 30.88 10.11
N VAL A 157 8.15 30.25 8.99
CA VAL A 157 8.07 28.81 8.79
C VAL A 157 8.96 28.06 9.79
N LYS A 158 10.24 28.48 9.91
CA LYS A 158 11.17 27.90 10.89
C LYS A 158 10.63 28.02 12.31
N ASN A 159 10.00 29.12 12.69
CA ASN A 159 9.46 29.27 14.05
C ASN A 159 8.27 28.34 14.31
N LYS A 160 7.44 28.07 13.30
CA LYS A 160 6.33 27.11 13.34
C LYS A 160 6.78 25.65 13.18
N SER A 161 8.06 25.40 12.91
CA SER A 161 8.55 24.04 12.66
C SER A 161 8.79 23.24 13.93
N ASP A 162 8.65 21.93 13.82
CA ASP A 162 8.98 20.96 14.85
C ASP A 162 9.56 19.69 14.22
N PHE A 163 10.11 18.81 15.05
CA PHE A 163 10.77 17.58 14.64
C PHE A 163 10.19 16.38 15.37
N MET A 164 9.98 15.28 14.64
CA MET A 164 9.47 14.03 15.21
C MET A 164 10.27 12.85 14.69
N LEU A 165 10.86 12.10 15.61
CA LEU A 165 11.52 10.84 15.35
C LEU A 165 10.54 9.68 15.61
N ILE A 166 10.32 8.82 14.62
CA ILE A 166 9.49 7.62 14.72
C ILE A 166 10.39 6.41 14.45
N ASP A 167 10.74 5.68 15.51
CA ASP A 167 11.67 4.54 15.45
C ASP A 167 11.06 3.34 14.69
N ASN A 168 9.85 2.94 15.09
CA ASN A 168 9.10 1.88 14.41
C ASN A 168 7.68 2.34 14.10
N ILE A 169 7.49 2.80 12.88
CA ILE A 169 6.19 3.32 12.42
C ILE A 169 5.11 2.23 12.36
N GLU A 170 5.48 0.98 12.12
CA GLU A 170 4.52 -0.12 12.08
C GLU A 170 3.94 -0.37 13.47
N ASP A 171 4.79 -0.45 14.49
CA ASP A 171 4.34 -0.62 15.89
C ASP A 171 3.46 0.55 16.34
N ASP A 172 3.82 1.78 15.94
CA ASP A 172 3.04 2.97 16.28
C ASP A 172 1.67 2.97 15.59
N ILE A 173 1.59 2.51 14.34
CA ILE A 173 0.32 2.27 13.64
C ILE A 173 -0.49 1.18 14.35
N TYR A 174 0.12 0.04 14.65
CA TYR A 174 -0.57 -1.05 15.35
C TYR A 174 -1.11 -0.61 16.71
N LYS A 175 -0.47 0.32 17.41
CA LYS A 175 -1.01 0.89 18.65
C LYS A 175 -2.08 1.95 18.40
N ALA A 176 -1.89 2.82 17.40
CA ALA A 176 -2.81 3.91 17.12
C ALA A 176 -4.19 3.41 16.65
N TYR A 177 -4.24 2.26 15.99
CA TYR A 177 -5.47 1.67 15.46
C TYR A 177 -6.21 0.77 16.46
N ASP A 178 -5.75 0.68 17.71
CA ASP A 178 -6.26 -0.26 18.71
C ASP A 178 -7.78 -0.12 18.93
N ARG A 179 -8.22 1.11 19.19
CA ARG A 179 -9.65 1.45 19.29
C ARG A 179 -10.33 1.51 17.92
N PHE A 180 -9.58 1.86 16.88
CA PHE A 180 -10.10 2.01 15.52
C PHE A 180 -10.60 0.66 14.97
N PHE A 181 -9.92 -0.45 15.22
CA PHE A 181 -10.37 -1.78 14.81
C PHE A 181 -10.81 -2.69 15.95
N ILE A 182 -10.96 -2.12 17.15
CA ILE A 182 -11.48 -2.79 18.36
C ILE A 182 -10.66 -4.06 18.63
N SER A 183 -9.35 -3.90 18.77
CA SER A 183 -8.38 -5.01 18.89
C SER A 183 -8.74 -6.02 19.99
N THR A 184 -9.35 -5.55 21.08
CA THR A 184 -9.70 -6.36 22.26
C THR A 184 -10.83 -7.36 22.02
N SER A 185 -11.60 -7.18 20.95
CA SER A 185 -12.78 -7.98 20.63
C SER A 185 -12.57 -8.95 19.47
N VAL A 186 -11.33 -9.06 18.97
CA VAL A 186 -11.00 -9.94 17.84
C VAL A 186 -9.65 -10.62 18.06
N TYR A 187 -9.38 -11.69 17.32
CA TYR A 187 -8.06 -12.29 17.30
C TYR A 187 -7.01 -11.32 16.75
N LYS A 188 -5.78 -11.47 17.21
CA LYS A 188 -4.64 -10.66 16.78
C LYS A 188 -4.50 -10.62 15.27
N ILE A 189 -4.74 -11.75 14.60
CA ILE A 189 -4.66 -11.80 13.14
C ILE A 189 -5.74 -10.96 12.47
N THR A 190 -7.01 -11.10 12.88
CA THR A 190 -8.12 -10.29 12.38
C THR A 190 -7.82 -8.81 12.53
N TYR A 191 -7.28 -8.40 13.69
CA TYR A 191 -6.86 -7.03 13.92
C TYR A 191 -5.75 -6.56 12.95
N VAL A 192 -4.69 -7.35 12.79
CA VAL A 192 -3.58 -7.06 11.88
C VAL A 192 -4.06 -6.95 10.43
N GLU A 193 -4.95 -7.83 10.01
CA GLU A 193 -5.46 -7.89 8.63
C GLU A 193 -6.42 -6.73 8.33
N ARG A 194 -7.23 -6.31 9.29
CA ARG A 194 -8.03 -5.08 9.18
C ARG A 194 -7.14 -3.86 8.95
N ILE A 195 -6.05 -3.73 9.70
CA ILE A 195 -5.06 -2.65 9.50
C ILE A 195 -4.43 -2.78 8.12
N ARG A 196 -3.98 -3.98 7.72
CA ARG A 196 -3.34 -4.17 6.40
C ARG A 196 -4.29 -3.79 5.27
N GLN A 197 -5.55 -4.22 5.32
CA GLN A 197 -6.55 -3.88 4.30
C GLN A 197 -6.83 -2.37 4.28
N PHE A 198 -6.89 -1.73 5.44
CA PHE A 198 -7.06 -0.29 5.54
C PHE A 198 -5.90 0.47 4.91
N LEU A 199 -4.67 0.19 5.32
CA LEU A 199 -3.47 0.82 4.77
C LEU A 199 -3.39 0.62 3.25
N SER A 200 -3.69 -0.60 2.78
CA SER A 200 -3.72 -0.95 1.36
C SER A 200 -4.73 -0.12 0.56
N ALA A 201 -5.92 0.09 1.11
CA ALA A 201 -6.94 0.92 0.47
C ALA A 201 -6.49 2.40 0.39
N ILE A 202 -5.92 2.93 1.47
CA ILE A 202 -5.37 4.29 1.50
C ILE A 202 -4.25 4.43 0.47
N ALA A 203 -3.26 3.54 0.49
CA ALA A 203 -2.13 3.60 -0.43
C ALA A 203 -2.57 3.52 -1.89
N PHE A 204 -3.56 2.69 -2.20
CA PHE A 204 -4.09 2.60 -3.56
C PHE A 204 -4.69 3.93 -4.04
N GLU A 205 -5.51 4.59 -3.23
CA GLU A 205 -6.11 5.87 -3.62
C GLU A 205 -5.08 7.02 -3.63
N VAL A 206 -4.08 7.01 -2.74
CA VAL A 206 -2.94 7.94 -2.81
C VAL A 206 -2.19 7.76 -4.12
N LEU A 207 -1.77 6.53 -4.44
CA LEU A 207 -1.04 6.21 -5.67
C LEU A 207 -1.82 6.64 -6.90
N LYS A 208 -3.12 6.33 -6.94
CA LYS A 208 -3.99 6.71 -8.05
C LYS A 208 -4.09 8.23 -8.23
N SER A 209 -4.19 9.00 -7.13
CA SER A 209 -4.28 10.46 -7.19
C SER A 209 -2.95 11.07 -7.65
N VAL A 210 -1.83 10.64 -7.05
CA VAL A 210 -0.48 11.11 -7.40
C VAL A 210 -0.14 10.82 -8.87
N LEU A 211 -0.46 9.61 -9.36
CA LEU A 211 -0.24 9.25 -10.76
C LEU A 211 -1.13 10.01 -11.74
N ALA A 212 -2.27 10.56 -11.27
CA ALA A 212 -3.13 11.44 -12.05
C ALA A 212 -2.68 12.92 -11.98
N GLY A 213 -1.71 13.25 -11.12
CA GLY A 213 -1.31 14.63 -10.85
C GLY A 213 -2.27 15.38 -9.91
N ASP A 214 -3.18 14.67 -9.23
CA ASP A 214 -4.17 15.24 -8.32
C ASP A 214 -3.77 15.05 -6.85
N SER A 215 -4.21 15.97 -5.98
CA SER A 215 -4.10 15.79 -4.53
C SER A 215 -5.10 14.75 -4.03
N TYR A 216 -4.64 13.82 -3.20
CA TYR A 216 -5.52 12.91 -2.47
C TYR A 216 -6.11 13.63 -1.24
N VAL A 217 -7.40 13.46 -0.99
CA VAL A 217 -8.09 13.99 0.20
C VAL A 217 -8.98 12.92 0.81
N LEU A 218 -8.80 12.68 2.11
CA LEU A 218 -9.62 11.76 2.91
C LEU A 218 -10.28 12.52 4.04
N LYS A 219 -11.61 12.58 4.02
CA LYS A 219 -12.43 13.21 5.06
C LYS A 219 -12.81 12.20 6.14
N TYR A 220 -13.04 12.68 7.35
CA TYR A 220 -13.45 11.86 8.50
C TYR A 220 -14.65 10.95 8.19
N GLU A 221 -15.65 11.44 7.46
CA GLU A 221 -16.85 10.67 7.14
C GLU A 221 -16.55 9.47 6.23
N ASP A 222 -15.54 9.58 5.37
CA ASP A 222 -15.13 8.51 4.46
C ASP A 222 -14.25 7.47 5.17
N VAL A 223 -13.49 7.90 6.18
CA VAL A 223 -12.75 7.00 7.09
C VAL A 223 -13.70 6.01 7.76
N GLY A 224 -14.82 6.50 8.33
CA GLY A 224 -15.80 5.64 8.99
C GLY A 224 -16.48 4.63 8.05
N LYS A 225 -16.74 5.02 6.79
CA LYS A 225 -17.27 4.09 5.78
C LYS A 225 -16.28 2.97 5.47
N LEU A 226 -15.01 3.33 5.23
CA LEU A 226 -13.95 2.37 4.93
C LEU A 226 -13.70 1.43 6.12
N GLN A 227 -13.65 1.96 7.33
CA GLN A 227 -13.53 1.21 8.58
C GLN A 227 -14.66 0.18 8.71
N ASN A 228 -15.92 0.60 8.56
CA ASN A 228 -17.08 -0.29 8.71
C ASN A 228 -17.09 -1.39 7.64
N GLN A 229 -16.76 -1.07 6.39
CA GLN A 229 -16.64 -2.07 5.34
C GLN A 229 -15.62 -3.16 5.70
N ILE A 230 -14.45 -2.76 6.18
CA ILE A 230 -13.37 -3.68 6.58
C ILE A 230 -13.77 -4.52 7.80
N ILE A 231 -14.41 -3.91 8.80
CA ILE A 231 -14.89 -4.63 9.99
C ILE A 231 -15.90 -5.72 9.62
N ILE A 232 -16.77 -5.46 8.65
CA ILE A 232 -17.77 -6.42 8.17
C ILE A 232 -17.10 -7.54 7.36
N SER A 233 -16.11 -7.23 6.51
CA SER A 233 -15.46 -8.22 5.63
C SER A 233 -14.38 -9.06 6.30
N ILE A 234 -13.79 -8.57 7.40
CA ILE A 234 -12.74 -9.27 8.14
C ILE A 234 -13.17 -9.40 9.60
N THR A 235 -13.54 -10.61 10.01
CA THR A 235 -13.90 -11.01 11.37
C THR A 235 -13.22 -12.34 11.70
N ASP A 236 -13.19 -12.71 12.98
CA ASP A 236 -12.68 -14.02 13.40
C ASP A 236 -13.42 -15.17 12.70
N ASN A 237 -14.70 -14.97 12.38
CA ASN A 237 -15.54 -15.95 11.71
C ASN A 237 -15.55 -15.82 10.18
N HIS A 238 -15.03 -14.72 9.62
CA HIS A 238 -15.13 -14.41 8.20
C HIS A 238 -13.86 -13.69 7.73
N PHE A 239 -13.00 -14.41 7.00
CA PHE A 239 -11.73 -13.90 6.51
C PHE A 239 -11.75 -13.85 4.98
N GLU A 240 -12.41 -12.82 4.44
CA GLU A 240 -12.62 -12.67 3.00
C GLU A 240 -12.13 -11.30 2.54
N PRO A 241 -10.80 -11.13 2.39
CA PRO A 241 -10.26 -9.88 1.86
C PRO A 241 -10.81 -9.64 0.45
N SER A 242 -11.00 -8.38 0.07
CA SER A 242 -11.57 -8.06 -1.24
C SER A 242 -10.68 -8.56 -2.39
N TYR A 243 -11.18 -9.53 -3.18
CA TYR A 243 -10.44 -10.06 -4.32
C TYR A 243 -10.05 -8.97 -5.33
N SER A 244 -10.95 -8.01 -5.57
CA SER A 244 -10.68 -6.91 -6.51
C SER A 244 -9.56 -5.99 -6.04
N GLN A 245 -9.46 -5.72 -4.73
CA GLN A 245 -8.34 -4.97 -4.14
C GLN A 245 -7.07 -5.81 -4.15
N PHE A 246 -7.15 -7.08 -3.76
CA PHE A 246 -6.02 -8.01 -3.78
C PHE A 246 -5.40 -8.09 -5.18
N LYS A 247 -6.21 -8.27 -6.22
CA LYS A 247 -5.77 -8.32 -7.62
C LYS A 247 -5.08 -7.04 -8.10
N LYS A 248 -5.49 -5.87 -7.59
CA LYS A 248 -4.89 -4.58 -7.97
C LYS A 248 -3.47 -4.42 -7.40
N LEU A 249 -3.24 -4.98 -6.21
CA LEU A 249 -1.97 -4.86 -5.48
C LEU A 249 -0.99 -5.99 -5.84
N ASN A 250 -1.51 -7.19 -6.11
CA ASN A 250 -0.71 -8.37 -6.43
C ASN A 250 -0.69 -8.61 -7.95
N LYS A 251 0.18 -7.85 -8.64
CA LYS A 251 0.39 -8.02 -10.08
C LYS A 251 1.41 -9.13 -10.34
N ILE A 252 1.03 -10.11 -11.16
CA ILE A 252 1.91 -11.19 -11.59
C ILE A 252 2.82 -10.73 -12.72
N ASN A 253 4.14 -10.83 -12.49
CA ASN A 253 5.15 -10.67 -13.52
C ASN A 253 5.68 -12.05 -13.96
N LEU A 254 5.25 -12.53 -15.13
CA LEU A 254 5.69 -13.83 -15.65
C LEU A 254 7.18 -13.88 -16.00
N ALA A 255 7.84 -12.72 -16.15
CA ALA A 255 9.30 -12.66 -16.36
C ALA A 255 10.10 -12.85 -15.05
N ASP A 256 9.44 -12.82 -13.89
CA ASP A 256 10.09 -13.14 -12.61
C ASP A 256 10.46 -14.63 -12.58
N LEU A 257 11.75 -14.92 -12.36
CA LEU A 257 12.29 -16.27 -12.30
C LEU A 257 11.66 -17.11 -11.19
N VAL A 258 11.19 -16.51 -10.09
CA VAL A 258 10.49 -17.24 -9.03
C VAL A 258 9.16 -17.76 -9.56
N ILE A 259 8.42 -16.91 -10.28
CA ILE A 259 7.12 -17.26 -10.86
C ILE A 259 7.30 -18.25 -12.00
N SER A 260 8.21 -17.98 -12.95
CA SER A 260 8.42 -18.82 -14.13
C SER A 260 8.95 -20.22 -13.79
N ASN A 261 9.63 -20.38 -12.65
CA ASN A 261 10.12 -21.67 -12.18
C ASN A 261 9.14 -22.41 -11.26
N SER A 262 8.07 -21.75 -10.79
CA SER A 262 7.06 -22.37 -9.93
C SER A 262 6.37 -23.56 -10.61
N ARG A 263 5.97 -24.57 -9.83
CA ARG A 263 5.24 -25.73 -10.36
C ARG A 263 3.86 -25.31 -10.87
N GLU A 264 3.22 -24.37 -10.20
CA GLU A 264 1.90 -23.84 -10.58
C GLU A 264 1.93 -23.21 -11.97
N TYR A 265 2.93 -22.37 -12.25
CA TYR A 265 3.11 -21.79 -13.59
C TYR A 265 3.31 -22.87 -14.65
N LYS A 266 4.21 -23.83 -14.40
CA LYS A 266 4.49 -24.94 -15.33
C LYS A 266 3.25 -25.78 -15.60
N GLN A 267 2.47 -26.11 -14.57
CA GLN A 267 1.21 -26.86 -14.69
C GLN A 267 0.16 -26.08 -15.50
N LEU A 268 0.09 -24.76 -15.34
CA LEU A 268 -0.79 -23.91 -16.15
C LEU A 268 -0.33 -23.80 -17.61
N CYS A 269 0.98 -23.83 -17.89
CA CYS A 269 1.49 -23.87 -19.27
C CYS A 269 1.06 -25.15 -20.01
N GLU A 270 0.97 -26.28 -19.32
CA GLU A 270 0.49 -27.55 -19.90
C GLU A 270 -1.01 -27.49 -20.28
N CYS A 271 -1.76 -26.52 -19.76
CA CYS A 271 -3.18 -26.31 -20.06
C CYS A 271 -3.45 -25.50 -21.34
N ASP A 272 -2.43 -25.16 -22.12
CA ASP A 272 -2.55 -24.36 -23.36
C ASP A 272 -3.34 -23.05 -23.15
N LEU A 273 -2.99 -22.34 -22.07
CA LEU A 273 -3.60 -21.08 -21.68
C LEU A 273 -2.80 -19.90 -22.26
N ASP A 274 -3.49 -18.83 -22.66
CA ASP A 274 -2.82 -17.56 -22.95
C ASP A 274 -2.23 -16.92 -21.68
N GLU A 275 -1.24 -16.03 -21.84
CA GLU A 275 -0.57 -15.38 -20.70
C GLU A 275 -1.53 -14.65 -19.75
N GLY A 276 -2.59 -14.04 -20.28
CA GLY A 276 -3.59 -13.33 -19.48
C GLY A 276 -4.42 -14.28 -18.63
N ALA A 277 -4.75 -15.45 -19.15
CA ALA A 277 -5.38 -16.52 -18.40
C ALA A 277 -4.44 -17.09 -17.33
N ILE A 278 -3.17 -17.37 -17.66
CA ILE A 278 -2.17 -17.85 -16.69
C ILE A 278 -2.04 -16.85 -15.52
N LYS A 279 -1.84 -15.56 -15.81
CA LYS A 279 -1.76 -14.50 -14.78
C LYS A 279 -2.99 -14.50 -13.87
N ARG A 280 -4.18 -14.66 -14.44
CA ARG A 280 -5.44 -14.69 -13.68
C ARG A 280 -5.52 -15.89 -12.73
N HIS A 281 -5.11 -17.07 -13.20
CA HIS A 281 -5.11 -18.29 -12.40
C HIS A 281 -4.07 -18.23 -11.27
N LEU A 282 -2.87 -17.70 -11.54
CA LEU A 282 -1.87 -17.47 -10.50
C LEU A 282 -2.38 -16.52 -9.41
N ILE A 283 -3.08 -15.43 -9.78
CA ILE A 283 -3.70 -14.53 -8.80
C ILE A 283 -4.77 -15.24 -7.95
N TYR A 284 -5.53 -16.18 -8.52
CA TYR A 284 -6.45 -17.00 -7.71
C TYR A 284 -5.68 -17.84 -6.68
N GLY A 285 -4.57 -18.47 -7.09
CA GLY A 285 -3.72 -19.27 -6.20
C GLY A 285 -3.10 -18.45 -5.06
N GLU A 286 -2.60 -17.24 -5.35
CA GLU A 286 -2.10 -16.31 -4.35
C GLU A 286 -3.20 -15.84 -3.40
N TYR A 287 -4.37 -15.50 -3.93
CA TYR A 287 -5.52 -15.10 -3.12
C TYR A 287 -5.98 -16.20 -2.17
N TYR A 288 -6.05 -17.45 -2.67
CA TYR A 288 -6.33 -18.61 -1.82
C TYR A 288 -5.26 -18.79 -0.75
N THR A 289 -3.98 -18.69 -1.10
CA THR A 289 -2.87 -18.81 -0.15
C THR A 289 -3.01 -17.79 0.99
N ASN A 290 -3.34 -16.54 0.66
CA ASN A 290 -3.58 -15.50 1.65
C ASN A 290 -4.78 -15.83 2.56
N CYS A 291 -5.89 -16.31 1.99
CA CYS A 291 -7.06 -16.71 2.77
C CYS A 291 -6.78 -17.92 3.68
N ARG A 292 -6.05 -18.91 3.16
CA ARG A 292 -5.63 -20.13 3.88
C ARG A 292 -4.82 -19.81 5.12
N PHE A 293 -3.86 -18.88 5.03
CA PHE A 293 -3.12 -18.41 6.19
C PHE A 293 -4.03 -17.78 7.25
N GLY A 294 -4.94 -16.90 6.82
CA GLY A 294 -5.92 -16.30 7.73
C GLY A 294 -6.84 -17.33 8.40
N TYR A 295 -7.21 -18.40 7.70
CA TYR A 295 -7.98 -19.51 8.28
C TYR A 295 -7.19 -20.29 9.33
N TYR A 296 -5.92 -20.64 9.06
CA TYR A 296 -5.08 -21.32 10.05
C TYR A 296 -4.85 -20.48 11.30
N GLU A 297 -4.56 -19.18 11.14
CA GLU A 297 -4.35 -18.29 12.29
C GLU A 297 -5.64 -18.04 13.08
N ALA A 298 -6.81 -18.21 12.44
CA ALA A 298 -8.12 -18.22 13.11
C ALA A 298 -8.52 -19.60 13.66
N GLY A 299 -7.63 -20.60 13.65
CA GLY A 299 -7.90 -21.96 14.16
C GLY A 299 -8.87 -22.78 13.31
N LYS A 300 -9.10 -22.40 12.05
CA LYS A 300 -10.04 -23.07 11.13
C LYS A 300 -9.35 -24.10 10.24
N GLN A 301 -8.51 -24.94 10.84
CA GLN A 301 -7.80 -25.99 10.11
C GLN A 301 -8.75 -26.93 9.39
N VAL A 302 -9.82 -27.40 10.07
CA VAL A 302 -10.82 -28.29 9.47
C VAL A 302 -11.46 -27.69 8.22
N LEU A 303 -11.75 -26.38 8.21
CA LEU A 303 -12.29 -25.72 7.02
C LEU A 303 -11.31 -25.76 5.85
N VAL A 304 -10.02 -25.57 6.09
CA VAL A 304 -8.99 -25.67 5.05
C VAL A 304 -8.91 -27.10 4.54
N ASP A 305 -8.89 -28.08 5.44
CA ASP A 305 -8.84 -29.50 5.10
C ASP A 305 -10.05 -29.91 4.25
N ASP A 306 -11.26 -29.44 4.60
CA ASP A 306 -12.50 -29.69 3.84
C ASP A 306 -12.43 -29.04 2.44
N ILE A 307 -11.92 -27.80 2.32
CA ILE A 307 -11.76 -27.10 1.04
C ILE A 307 -10.77 -27.85 0.14
N GLU A 308 -9.60 -28.24 0.68
CA GLU A 308 -8.52 -28.92 -0.06
C GLU A 308 -8.92 -30.33 -0.47
N THR A 309 -9.53 -31.10 0.44
CA THR A 309 -10.02 -32.46 0.17
C THR A 309 -11.08 -32.43 -0.92
N THR A 310 -12.10 -31.56 -0.79
CA THR A 310 -13.16 -31.45 -1.81
C THR A 310 -12.59 -31.04 -3.17
N ALA A 311 -11.60 -30.15 -3.22
CA ALA A 311 -10.96 -29.75 -4.47
C ALA A 311 -10.17 -30.90 -5.13
N TYR A 312 -9.51 -31.73 -4.33
CA TYR A 312 -8.81 -32.92 -4.81
C TYR A 312 -9.78 -33.99 -5.30
N GLU A 313 -10.85 -34.29 -4.56
CA GLU A 313 -11.89 -35.23 -4.98
C GLU A 313 -12.54 -34.79 -6.30
N ASN A 314 -12.85 -33.49 -6.44
CA ASN A 314 -13.33 -32.92 -7.69
C ASN A 314 -12.35 -33.11 -8.85
N PHE A 315 -11.04 -33.04 -8.61
CA PHE A 315 -10.04 -33.32 -9.63
C PHE A 315 -10.05 -34.79 -10.06
N CYS A 316 -10.12 -35.71 -9.09
CA CYS A 316 -10.22 -37.14 -9.34
C CYS A 316 -11.45 -37.48 -10.17
N ASP A 317 -12.62 -36.96 -9.78
CA ASP A 317 -13.89 -37.18 -10.49
C ASP A 317 -13.87 -36.59 -11.91
N ALA A 318 -13.33 -35.38 -12.06
CA ALA A 318 -13.18 -34.75 -13.36
C ALA A 318 -12.26 -35.55 -14.28
N LYS A 319 -11.11 -36.00 -13.76
CA LYS A 319 -10.14 -36.81 -14.49
C LYS A 319 -10.75 -38.14 -14.93
N ASP A 320 -11.39 -38.87 -14.01
CA ASP A 320 -12.03 -40.15 -14.31
C ASP A 320 -13.09 -40.01 -15.40
N LYS A 321 -13.98 -39.01 -15.29
CA LYS A 321 -15.01 -38.73 -16.30
C LYS A 321 -14.42 -38.40 -17.67
N LEU A 322 -13.34 -37.62 -17.71
CA LEU A 322 -12.67 -37.23 -18.95
C LEU A 322 -11.95 -38.42 -19.61
N GLN A 323 -11.37 -39.31 -18.81
CA GLN A 323 -10.75 -40.55 -19.29
C GLN A 323 -11.80 -41.48 -19.91
N HIS A 324 -12.93 -41.68 -19.23
CA HIS A 324 -14.04 -42.47 -19.76
C HIS A 324 -14.62 -41.92 -21.06
N SER A 325 -14.55 -40.60 -21.26
CA SER A 325 -15.05 -39.93 -22.48
C SER A 325 -13.99 -39.68 -23.55
N ASN A 326 -12.76 -40.18 -23.37
CA ASN A 326 -11.60 -39.93 -24.26
C ASN A 326 -11.37 -38.42 -24.54
N ALA A 327 -11.65 -37.57 -23.56
CA ALA A 327 -11.48 -36.13 -23.63
C ALA A 327 -10.47 -35.61 -22.59
N ASP A 328 -9.66 -36.51 -22.03
CA ASP A 328 -8.68 -36.19 -20.98
C ASP A 328 -7.52 -35.38 -21.52
N THR A 329 -7.56 -34.07 -21.25
CA THR A 329 -6.49 -33.11 -21.56
C THR A 329 -6.26 -32.23 -20.34
N PRO A 330 -5.04 -31.68 -20.15
CA PRO A 330 -4.75 -30.80 -19.02
C PRO A 330 -5.74 -29.64 -18.88
N ARG A 331 -6.12 -29.03 -20.02
CA ARG A 331 -7.11 -27.95 -20.05
C ARG A 331 -8.48 -28.40 -19.58
N ASN A 332 -8.95 -29.55 -20.06
CA ASN A 332 -10.24 -30.09 -19.67
C ASN A 332 -10.27 -30.48 -18.19
N ARG A 333 -9.18 -31.04 -17.64
CA ARG A 333 -9.06 -31.34 -16.21
C ARG A 333 -9.24 -30.07 -15.39
N LEU A 334 -8.51 -29.00 -15.72
CA LEU A 334 -8.61 -27.71 -15.02
C LEU A 334 -10.03 -27.15 -15.07
N ASP A 335 -10.64 -27.09 -16.26
CA ASP A 335 -11.96 -26.48 -16.45
C ASP A 335 -13.08 -27.30 -15.80
N ASN A 336 -13.04 -28.65 -15.90
CA ASN A 336 -14.05 -29.52 -15.29
C ASN A 336 -13.92 -29.55 -13.77
N THR A 337 -12.69 -29.60 -13.23
CA THR A 337 -12.47 -29.54 -11.77
C THR A 337 -13.07 -28.26 -11.18
N LYS A 338 -12.80 -27.11 -11.81
CA LYS A 338 -13.33 -25.81 -11.35
C LYS A 338 -14.85 -25.66 -11.51
N SER A 339 -15.46 -26.45 -12.40
CA SER A 339 -16.91 -26.43 -12.62
C SER A 339 -17.70 -27.18 -11.54
N LEU A 340 -17.04 -28.11 -10.83
CA LEU A 340 -17.64 -28.85 -9.74
C LEU A 340 -17.80 -27.98 -8.48
N PRO A 341 -18.82 -28.24 -7.64
CA PRO A 341 -19.07 -27.46 -6.44
C PRO A 341 -18.00 -27.69 -5.38
N ASN A 342 -17.75 -26.68 -4.57
CA ASN A 342 -16.99 -26.79 -3.32
C ASN A 342 -17.67 -25.84 -2.32
N ASP A 343 -18.65 -26.37 -1.60
CA ASP A 343 -19.53 -25.56 -0.73
C ASP A 343 -18.81 -25.02 0.51
N TYR A 344 -17.62 -25.56 0.82
CA TYR A 344 -16.72 -25.04 1.86
C TYR A 344 -15.98 -23.78 1.40
N ALA A 345 -15.76 -23.62 0.09
CA ALA A 345 -15.17 -22.43 -0.49
C ALA A 345 -16.22 -21.30 -0.55
N ARG A 346 -16.00 -20.27 0.27
CA ARG A 346 -16.98 -19.19 0.46
C ARG A 346 -17.20 -18.28 -0.76
N ASN A 347 -16.29 -18.32 -1.73
CA ASN A 347 -16.45 -17.62 -2.99
C ASN A 347 -15.71 -18.35 -4.13
N GLU A 348 -16.06 -18.01 -5.36
CA GLU A 348 -15.48 -18.61 -6.56
C GLU A 348 -13.97 -18.41 -6.67
N HIS A 349 -13.42 -17.31 -6.15
CA HIS A 349 -11.97 -17.04 -6.21
C HIS A 349 -11.17 -17.99 -5.31
N ILE A 350 -11.71 -18.33 -4.13
CA ILE A 350 -11.14 -19.36 -3.25
C ILE A 350 -11.25 -20.73 -3.92
N LYS A 351 -12.43 -21.07 -4.47
CA LYS A 351 -12.66 -22.34 -5.17
C LYS A 351 -11.68 -22.55 -6.34
N TYR A 352 -11.46 -21.51 -7.15
CA TYR A 352 -10.50 -21.58 -8.24
C TYR A 352 -9.06 -21.56 -7.74
N GLY A 353 -8.79 -20.82 -6.67
CA GLY A 353 -7.47 -20.66 -6.10
C GLY A 353 -6.93 -21.94 -5.46
N VAL A 354 -7.76 -22.71 -4.76
CA VAL A 354 -7.33 -23.99 -4.19
C VAL A 354 -6.91 -24.98 -5.27
N CYS A 355 -7.61 -25.02 -6.41
CA CYS A 355 -7.24 -25.87 -7.54
C CYS A 355 -5.81 -25.56 -8.03
N ILE A 356 -5.40 -24.29 -8.01
CA ILE A 356 -4.04 -23.88 -8.36
C ILE A 356 -3.07 -24.16 -7.21
N GLY A 357 -3.47 -23.87 -5.97
CA GLY A 357 -2.67 -24.09 -4.77
C GLY A 357 -2.23 -25.54 -4.57
N LEU A 358 -3.11 -26.50 -4.87
CA LEU A 358 -2.82 -27.93 -4.79
C LEU A 358 -1.82 -28.43 -5.85
N THR A 359 -1.41 -27.58 -6.79
CA THR A 359 -0.33 -27.89 -7.72
C THR A 359 1.06 -27.48 -7.21
N LYS A 360 1.18 -26.93 -6.00
CA LYS A 360 2.48 -26.54 -5.42
C LYS A 360 3.36 -27.76 -5.07
N ASP A 361 4.67 -27.56 -5.10
CA ASP A 361 5.66 -28.59 -4.75
C ASP A 361 5.55 -29.09 -3.30
N ASN A 362 5.06 -28.25 -2.38
CA ASN A 362 5.01 -28.52 -0.93
C ASN A 362 3.65 -28.99 -0.42
N VAL A 363 2.76 -29.42 -1.33
CA VAL A 363 1.46 -30.02 -0.99
C VAL A 363 1.68 -31.49 -0.64
N ASP A 364 0.89 -32.03 0.28
CA ASP A 364 0.90 -33.46 0.59
C ASP A 364 0.67 -34.26 -0.70
N ILE A 365 1.43 -35.34 -0.90
CA ILE A 365 1.37 -36.15 -2.11
C ILE A 365 -0.05 -36.72 -2.33
N ASP A 366 -0.78 -36.96 -1.24
CA ASP A 366 -2.14 -37.49 -1.28
C ASP A 366 -3.19 -36.43 -1.72
N LEU A 367 -2.82 -35.15 -1.74
CA LEU A 367 -3.69 -34.04 -2.17
C LEU A 367 -3.13 -33.27 -3.39
N GLN A 368 -1.91 -33.61 -3.84
CA GLN A 368 -1.25 -32.87 -4.91
C GLN A 368 -1.90 -33.16 -6.28
N ILE A 369 -2.24 -32.08 -6.99
CA ILE A 369 -2.84 -32.14 -8.33
C ILE A 369 -1.75 -31.97 -9.40
N SER A 370 -1.91 -32.67 -10.52
CA SER A 370 -1.20 -32.42 -11.78
C SER A 370 -2.22 -32.23 -12.89
N TRP A 371 -2.15 -31.10 -13.60
CA TRP A 371 -2.92 -30.93 -14.83
C TRP A 371 -2.32 -31.77 -15.95
N LYS A 372 -0.99 -31.94 -15.95
CA LYS A 372 -0.27 -32.73 -16.95
C LYS A 372 -0.51 -34.23 -16.83
N ASP A 373 -0.41 -34.78 -15.61
CA ASP A 373 -0.39 -36.23 -15.34
C ASP A 373 -1.76 -36.75 -14.91
#